data_AF-A0A934DQ08-F1
#
_entry.id   AF-A0A934DQ08-F1
#
_cell.length_a   1.000
_cell.length_b   1.000
_cell.length_c   1.000
_cell.angle_alpha   90.00
_cell.angle_beta   90.00
_cell.angle_gamma   90.00
#
_symmetry.space_group_name_H-M   'P 1'
#
loop_
_entity.id
_entity.type
_entity.pdbx_description
1 polymer ?
#
loop_
_entity_poly.entity_id
_entity_poly.type
_entity_poly.pdbx_seq_one_letter_code
_entity_poly.pdbx_strand_id
1 'polypeptide(L)'
;MVTTAYFLATDDDLNKACRGWRVPTAEPRKKTSTNPFTGEPMVVDDYDPTPGAPFPGASPTIAFSGLASVELSGVDITRLASLMQVLLKGADWSQCYKPARIGPPEAEQAVCAVPAELVSAIATTPEDNLPSVTEQWLALLRAEAGAIEDEETKKVVLEGLAVGAFLPMLTSLRNLARQAVLLDRKMYCFMAP
;
A
#
# COMPACT_ATOMS: atom_id res chain seq x y z
N MET A 1 4.57 -15.93 0.73
CA MET A 1 4.17 -14.63 1.28
C MET A 1 4.46 -13.58 0.23
N VAL A 2 3.49 -12.73 -0.09
CA VAL A 2 3.70 -11.59 -0.98
C VAL A 2 4.59 -10.58 -0.26
N THR A 3 5.61 -10.07 -0.96
CA THR A 3 6.52 -9.06 -0.45
C THR A 3 6.13 -7.72 -1.06
N THR A 4 5.97 -6.69 -0.23
CA THR A 4 5.65 -5.33 -0.67
C THR A 4 6.90 -4.47 -0.55
N ALA A 5 7.27 -3.79 -1.63
CA ALA A 5 8.38 -2.84 -1.59
C ALA A 5 7.85 -1.44 -1.26
N TYR A 6 8.43 -0.81 -0.25
CA TYR A 6 8.20 0.59 0.08
C TYR A 6 9.39 1.40 -0.34
N PHE A 7 9.19 2.55 -0.98
CA PHE A 7 10.29 3.35 -1.51
C PHE A 7 10.03 4.85 -1.44
N LEU A 8 11.12 5.61 -1.45
CA LEU A 8 11.11 7.08 -1.43
C LEU A 8 11.42 7.63 -2.81
N ALA A 9 10.57 8.53 -3.29
CA ALA A 9 10.76 9.16 -4.59
C ALA A 9 10.21 10.60 -4.60
N THR A 10 10.82 11.43 -5.43
CA THR A 10 10.17 12.65 -5.95
C THR A 10 9.20 12.28 -7.08
N ASP A 11 8.35 13.21 -7.52
CA ASP A 11 7.49 12.97 -8.69
C ASP A 11 8.30 12.71 -9.97
N ASP A 12 9.48 13.34 -10.10
CA ASP A 12 10.41 13.12 -11.22
C ASP A 12 11.06 11.74 -11.17
N ASP A 13 11.48 11.29 -9.99
CA ASP A 13 12.00 9.93 -9.80
C ASP A 13 10.94 8.90 -10.17
N LEU A 14 9.69 9.12 -9.73
CA LEU A 14 8.56 8.25 -10.04
C LEU A 14 8.25 8.23 -11.54
N ASN A 15 8.33 9.38 -12.23
CA ASN A 15 8.16 9.45 -13.68
C ASN A 15 9.25 8.69 -14.45
N LYS A 16 10.49 8.71 -13.96
CA LYS A 16 11.59 7.93 -14.55
C LYS A 16 11.41 6.44 -14.29
N ALA A 17 11.07 6.07 -13.06
CA ALA A 17 10.87 4.68 -12.65
C ALA A 17 9.67 4.02 -13.35
N CYS A 18 8.58 4.78 -13.54
CA CYS A 18 7.33 4.35 -14.18
C CYS A 18 7.20 4.96 -15.59
N ARG A 19 8.26 4.85 -16.41
CA ARG A 19 8.30 5.49 -17.73
C ARG A 19 7.09 5.09 -18.59
N GLY A 20 6.37 6.08 -19.09
CA GLY A 20 5.20 5.91 -19.96
C GLY A 20 3.92 5.48 -19.23
N TRP A 21 3.97 5.29 -17.92
CA TRP A 21 2.79 5.09 -17.09
C TRP A 21 2.02 6.41 -16.96
N ARG A 22 0.71 6.30 -16.75
CA ARG A 22 -0.16 7.48 -16.67
C ARG A 22 -0.23 8.03 -15.25
N VAL A 23 -0.47 9.34 -15.18
CA VAL A 23 -0.84 10.01 -13.94
C VAL A 23 -2.34 9.80 -13.71
N PRO A 24 -2.75 9.28 -12.54
CA PRO A 24 -4.15 9.06 -12.22
C PRO A 24 -4.91 10.38 -12.08
N THR A 25 -6.23 10.34 -12.29
CA THR A 25 -7.10 11.48 -12.00
C THR A 25 -7.13 11.79 -10.49
N ALA A 26 -7.43 13.05 -10.15
CA ALA A 26 -7.54 13.46 -8.74
C ALA A 26 -8.70 12.73 -8.05
N GLU A 27 -9.84 12.63 -8.73
CA GLU A 27 -11.05 11.95 -8.28
C GLU A 27 -11.32 10.72 -9.17
N PRO A 28 -11.77 9.59 -8.58
CA PRO A 28 -12.11 8.40 -9.35
C PRO A 28 -13.41 8.61 -10.12
N ARG A 29 -13.51 7.95 -11.27
CA ARG A 29 -14.76 7.76 -11.99
C ARG A 29 -15.38 6.42 -11.60
N LYS A 30 -16.69 6.38 -11.41
CA LYS A 30 -17.42 5.12 -11.20
C LYS A 30 -17.52 4.38 -12.53
N LYS A 31 -17.05 3.14 -12.58
CA LYS A 31 -17.13 2.26 -13.73
C LYS A 31 -17.85 0.97 -13.34
N THR A 32 -18.83 0.56 -14.13
CA THR A 32 -19.45 -0.75 -13.97
C THR A 32 -18.53 -1.81 -14.60
N SER A 33 -18.17 -2.81 -13.81
CA SER A 33 -17.43 -3.99 -14.22
C SER A 33 -18.23 -5.24 -13.87
N THR A 34 -17.88 -6.37 -14.46
CA THR A 34 -18.45 -7.67 -14.08
C THR A 34 -17.62 -8.28 -12.96
N ASN A 35 -18.26 -8.74 -11.89
CA ASN A 35 -17.60 -9.53 -10.86
C ASN A 35 -17.15 -10.88 -11.47
N PRO A 36 -15.86 -11.22 -11.43
CA PRO A 36 -15.36 -12.44 -12.08
C PRO A 36 -15.81 -13.74 -11.38
N PHE A 37 -16.27 -13.67 -10.13
CA PHE A 37 -16.72 -14.83 -9.35
C PHE A 37 -18.23 -15.04 -9.43
N THR A 38 -19.02 -13.96 -9.37
CA THR A 38 -20.50 -14.05 -9.34
C THR A 38 -21.14 -13.74 -10.68
N GLY A 39 -20.43 -13.08 -11.61
CA GLY A 39 -20.98 -12.59 -12.87
C GLY A 39 -21.88 -11.36 -12.72
N GLU A 40 -22.11 -10.88 -11.50
CA GLU A 40 -22.98 -9.73 -11.23
C GLU A 40 -22.29 -8.40 -11.55
N PRO A 41 -23.04 -7.35 -11.95
CA PRO A 41 -22.49 -6.01 -12.10
C PRO A 41 -21.94 -5.50 -10.77
N MET A 42 -20.70 -5.01 -10.77
CA MET A 42 -20.07 -4.31 -9.66
C MET A 42 -19.63 -2.92 -10.10
N VAL A 43 -19.74 -1.94 -9.20
CA VAL A 43 -19.23 -0.59 -9.44
C VAL A 43 -17.86 -0.47 -8.80
N VAL A 44 -16.85 -0.14 -9.61
CA VAL A 44 -15.47 0.07 -9.17
C VAL A 44 -15.01 1.49 -9.44
N ASP A 45 -14.01 1.93 -8.69
CA ASP A 45 -13.33 3.20 -8.91
C ASP A 45 -12.27 3.06 -10.01
N ASP A 46 -12.34 3.91 -11.01
CA ASP A 46 -11.39 4.01 -12.13
C ASP A 46 -10.68 5.36 -12.09
N TYR A 47 -9.35 5.30 -11.96
CA TYR A 47 -8.48 6.47 -11.91
C TYR A 47 -7.75 6.73 -13.25
N ASP A 48 -7.91 5.88 -14.27
CA ASP A 48 -7.25 6.07 -15.57
C ASP A 48 -7.82 7.31 -16.25
N PRO A 49 -7.02 8.34 -16.59
CA PRO A 49 -7.52 9.52 -17.27
C PRO A 49 -8.04 9.22 -18.69
N THR A 50 -7.49 8.20 -19.36
CA THR A 50 -7.81 7.86 -20.76
C THR A 50 -8.07 6.35 -20.95
N PRO A 51 -9.17 5.81 -20.41
CA PRO A 51 -9.49 4.39 -20.48
C PRO A 51 -9.49 3.89 -21.94
N GLY A 52 -8.80 2.79 -22.19
CA GLY A 52 -8.71 2.16 -23.52
C GLY A 52 -7.72 2.79 -24.49
N ALA A 53 -7.11 3.94 -24.16
CA ALA A 53 -6.00 4.46 -24.96
C ALA A 53 -4.75 3.55 -24.82
N PRO A 54 -3.84 3.54 -25.80
CA PRO A 54 -2.57 2.81 -25.68
C PRO A 54 -1.59 3.49 -24.71
N PHE A 55 -0.59 2.74 -24.22
CA PHE A 55 0.50 3.24 -23.38
C PHE A 55 1.81 3.35 -24.19
N PRO A 56 1.99 4.40 -25.00
CA PRO A 56 3.10 4.49 -25.94
C PRO A 56 4.45 4.54 -25.22
N GLY A 57 5.31 3.56 -25.48
CA GLY A 57 6.66 3.48 -24.90
C GLY A 57 6.67 3.23 -23.39
N ALA A 58 5.57 2.73 -22.82
CA ALA A 58 5.53 2.36 -21.42
C ALA A 58 6.32 1.07 -21.16
N SER A 59 7.09 1.08 -20.08
CA SER A 59 7.72 -0.14 -19.57
C SER A 59 6.67 -0.98 -18.83
N PRO A 60 6.62 -2.31 -19.00
CA PRO A 60 5.77 -3.17 -18.19
C PRO A 60 6.30 -3.32 -16.76
N THR A 61 7.57 -2.95 -16.51
CA THR A 61 8.25 -3.09 -15.22
C THR A 61 8.71 -1.74 -14.69
N ILE A 62 8.70 -1.61 -13.36
CA ILE A 62 9.21 -0.45 -12.66
C ILE A 62 10.72 -0.56 -12.43
N ALA A 63 11.45 0.51 -12.75
CA ALA A 63 12.88 0.58 -12.53
C ALA A 63 13.19 1.18 -11.15
N PHE A 64 13.39 0.33 -10.14
CA PHE A 64 13.74 0.76 -8.77
C PHE A 64 15.20 1.20 -8.59
N SER A 65 16.04 1.08 -9.62
CA SER A 65 17.47 1.39 -9.50
C SER A 65 17.70 2.82 -9.02
N GLY A 66 18.41 2.96 -7.91
CA GLY A 66 18.73 4.27 -7.30
C GLY A 66 17.67 4.84 -6.36
N LEU A 67 16.54 4.14 -6.14
CA LEU A 67 15.56 4.53 -5.14
C LEU A 67 15.88 3.91 -3.78
N ALA A 68 15.72 4.70 -2.72
CA ALA A 68 15.80 4.16 -1.35
C ALA A 68 14.54 3.34 -1.08
N SER A 69 14.69 2.05 -0.78
CA SER A 69 13.59 1.14 -0.57
C SER A 69 13.80 0.18 0.61
N VAL A 70 12.70 -0.37 1.11
CA VAL A 70 12.67 -1.51 2.02
C VAL A 70 11.62 -2.50 1.53
N GLU A 71 11.96 -3.79 1.62
CA GLU A 71 11.04 -4.87 1.30
C GLU A 71 10.46 -5.43 2.59
N LEU A 72 9.12 -5.51 2.66
CA LEU A 72 8.41 -5.97 3.84
C LEU A 72 7.43 -7.08 3.45
N SER A 73 7.67 -8.25 4.03
CA SER A 73 6.75 -9.38 3.92
C SER A 73 5.54 -9.15 4.81
N GLY A 74 4.35 -9.16 4.23
CA GLY A 74 3.12 -9.03 5.02
C GLY A 74 2.87 -7.62 5.57
N VAL A 75 3.29 -6.57 4.87
CA VAL A 75 2.66 -5.25 5.03
C VAL A 75 2.20 -4.78 3.64
N ASP A 76 1.12 -5.37 3.17
CA ASP A 76 0.44 -4.91 1.97
C ASP A 76 -0.41 -3.65 2.23
N ILE A 77 -1.08 -3.17 1.19
CA ILE A 77 -1.92 -1.97 1.24
C ILE A 77 -3.10 -2.09 2.22
N THR A 78 -3.65 -3.29 2.41
CA THR A 78 -4.74 -3.55 3.35
C THR A 78 -4.24 -3.50 4.78
N ARG A 79 -3.06 -4.05 5.03
CA ARG A 79 -2.38 -3.94 6.33
C ARG A 79 -1.93 -2.50 6.63
N LEU A 80 -1.56 -1.73 5.61
CA LEU A 80 -1.28 -0.30 5.74
C LEU A 80 -2.55 0.49 6.10
N ALA A 81 -3.69 0.16 5.49
CA ALA A 81 -4.99 0.75 5.81
C ALA A 81 -5.42 0.45 7.25
N SER A 82 -5.19 -0.75 7.78
CA SER A 82 -5.44 -1.04 9.21
C SER A 82 -4.48 -0.30 10.15
N LEU A 83 -3.20 -0.14 9.78
CA LEU A 83 -2.27 0.69 10.53
C LEU A 83 -2.73 2.15 10.60
N MET A 84 -3.30 2.66 9.50
CA MET A 84 -3.91 3.99 9.44
C MET A 84 -5.06 4.14 10.44
N GLN A 85 -5.91 3.12 10.60
CA GLN A 85 -6.99 3.15 11.60
C GLN A 85 -6.46 3.27 13.04
N VAL A 86 -5.33 2.64 13.34
CA VAL A 86 -4.69 2.72 14.67
C VAL A 86 -4.09 4.11 14.91
N LEU A 87 -3.34 4.63 13.94
CA LEU A 87 -2.56 5.85 14.11
C LEU A 87 -3.39 7.14 13.89
N LEU A 88 -4.37 7.11 13.00
CA LEU A 88 -5.10 8.30 12.54
C LEU A 88 -6.62 8.25 12.78
N LYS A 89 -7.09 7.39 13.70
CA LYS A 89 -8.49 7.24 14.18
C LYS A 89 -9.55 8.06 13.40
N GLY A 90 -10.31 7.39 12.53
CA GLY A 90 -11.38 8.01 11.75
C GLY A 90 -10.93 8.62 10.41
N ALA A 91 -9.66 8.49 10.04
CA ALA A 91 -9.18 8.86 8.73
C ALA A 91 -9.75 7.96 7.61
N ASP A 92 -9.90 8.55 6.43
CA ASP A 92 -10.37 7.84 5.23
C ASP A 92 -9.28 6.90 4.70
N TRP A 93 -9.41 5.63 5.06
CA TRP A 93 -8.47 4.58 4.68
C TRP A 93 -8.47 4.29 3.17
N SER A 94 -9.51 4.71 2.43
CA SER A 94 -9.58 4.52 0.97
C SER A 94 -8.43 5.23 0.24
N GLN A 95 -7.85 6.26 0.86
CA GLN A 95 -6.68 6.97 0.33
C GLN A 95 -5.46 6.07 0.15
N CYS A 96 -5.34 5.00 0.94
CA CYS A 96 -4.26 4.02 0.77
C CYS A 96 -4.33 3.34 -0.60
N TYR A 97 -5.54 3.14 -1.13
CA TYR A 97 -5.79 2.44 -2.40
C TYR A 97 -5.67 3.33 -3.63
N LYS A 98 -5.47 4.64 -3.45
CA LYS A 98 -5.32 5.56 -4.58
C LYS A 98 -4.00 5.26 -5.31
N PRO A 99 -4.04 4.90 -6.61
CA PRO A 99 -2.82 4.68 -7.37
C PRO A 99 -2.01 5.98 -7.46
N ALA A 100 -0.69 5.85 -7.46
CA ALA A 100 0.23 6.94 -7.76
C ALA A 100 0.54 7.01 -9.26
N ARG A 101 0.59 5.86 -9.92
CA ARG A 101 0.77 5.70 -11.37
C ARG A 101 -0.07 4.54 -11.87
N ILE A 102 -0.50 4.62 -13.12
CA ILE A 102 -1.29 3.59 -13.79
C ILE A 102 -0.41 2.98 -14.89
N GLY A 103 -0.08 1.70 -14.72
CA GLY A 103 0.71 0.94 -15.66
C GLY A 103 -0.08 0.46 -16.87
N PRO A 104 0.62 -0.02 -17.91
CA PRO A 104 -0.03 -0.71 -19.03
C PRO A 104 -0.72 -2.00 -18.56
N PRO A 105 -1.66 -2.58 -19.32
CA PRO A 105 -2.37 -3.81 -18.91
C PRO A 105 -1.46 -5.01 -18.61
N GLU A 106 -0.28 -5.06 -19.23
CA GLU A 106 0.73 -6.10 -19.02
C GLU A 106 1.57 -5.84 -17.75
N ALA A 107 1.50 -4.64 -17.17
CA ALA A 107 2.07 -4.38 -15.87
C ALA A 107 1.13 -4.98 -14.82
N GLU A 108 1.46 -6.18 -14.34
CA GLU A 108 0.77 -6.81 -13.21
C GLU A 108 1.05 -6.09 -11.87
N GLN A 109 1.59 -4.89 -11.92
CA GLN A 109 2.19 -4.15 -10.83
C GLN A 109 1.36 -2.92 -10.47
N ALA A 110 1.18 -2.67 -9.17
CA ALA A 110 0.53 -1.47 -8.69
C ALA A 110 1.51 -0.61 -7.88
N VAL A 111 1.45 0.71 -8.09
CA VAL A 111 2.12 1.70 -7.23
C VAL A 111 1.05 2.57 -6.61
N CYS A 112 0.99 2.59 -5.29
CA CYS A 112 0.10 3.45 -4.53
C CYS A 112 0.92 4.44 -3.71
N ALA A 113 0.38 5.64 -3.54
CA ALA A 113 1.00 6.63 -2.67
C ALA A 113 0.61 6.31 -1.23
N VAL A 114 1.58 6.31 -0.31
CA VAL A 114 1.24 6.24 1.11
C VAL A 114 0.76 7.62 1.55
N PRO A 115 -0.43 7.75 2.19
CA PRO A 115 -0.95 9.05 2.60
C PRO A 115 0.05 9.83 3.45
N ALA A 116 0.25 11.12 3.14
CA ALA A 116 1.25 11.94 3.81
C ALA A 116 1.02 12.04 5.33
N GLU A 117 -0.24 12.07 5.75
CA GLU A 117 -0.64 12.05 7.16
C GLU A 117 -0.20 10.76 7.85
N LEU A 118 -0.30 9.62 7.16
CA LEU A 118 0.15 8.33 7.68
C LEU A 118 1.68 8.29 7.76
N VAL A 119 2.37 8.74 6.72
CA VAL A 119 3.84 8.88 6.74
C VAL A 119 4.29 9.72 7.93
N SER A 120 3.66 10.88 8.13
CA SER A 120 3.95 11.76 9.25
C SER A 120 3.72 11.06 10.59
N ALA A 121 2.55 10.43 10.78
CA ALA A 121 2.22 9.75 12.03
C ALA A 121 3.19 8.62 12.37
N ILE A 122 3.54 7.78 11.40
CA ILE A 122 4.54 6.72 11.58
C ILE A 122 5.90 7.34 11.92
N ALA A 123 6.33 8.38 11.19
CA ALA A 123 7.63 9.03 11.39
C ALA A 123 7.77 9.66 12.79
N THR A 124 6.70 10.26 13.30
CA THR A 124 6.67 10.95 14.59
C THR A 124 6.34 10.04 15.77
N THR A 125 5.95 8.78 15.53
CA THR A 125 5.69 7.83 16.61
C THR A 125 6.97 7.62 17.44
N PRO A 126 6.94 7.88 18.77
CA PRO A 126 8.09 7.61 19.63
C PRO A 126 8.46 6.13 19.61
N GLU A 127 9.75 5.84 19.73
CA GLU A 127 10.25 4.46 19.67
C GLU A 127 9.66 3.58 20.79
N ASP A 128 9.58 4.14 21.99
CA ASP A 128 9.00 3.48 23.17
C ASP A 128 7.50 3.17 23.00
N ASN A 129 6.82 3.85 22.07
CA ASN A 129 5.40 3.62 21.77
C ASN A 129 5.18 2.57 20.67
N LEU A 130 6.22 2.19 19.91
CA LEU A 130 6.09 1.22 18.82
C LEU A 130 5.54 -0.15 19.25
N PRO A 131 5.93 -0.72 20.40
CA PRO A 131 5.34 -1.97 20.87
C PRO A 131 3.82 -1.84 21.08
N SER A 132 3.37 -0.76 21.73
CA SER A 132 1.94 -0.53 21.98
C SER A 132 1.14 -0.32 20.69
N VAL A 133 1.67 0.44 19.74
CA VAL A 133 1.04 0.62 18.41
C VAL A 133 0.97 -0.72 17.67
N THR A 134 2.03 -1.51 17.72
CA THR A 134 2.08 -2.85 17.10
C THR A 134 1.04 -3.78 17.71
N GLU A 135 0.87 -3.77 19.04
CA GLU A 135 -0.15 -4.56 19.71
C GLU A 135 -1.57 -4.15 19.32
N GLN A 136 -1.86 -2.84 19.25
CA GLN A 136 -3.16 -2.34 18.80
C GLN A 136 -3.45 -2.73 17.36
N TRP A 137 -2.45 -2.64 16.48
CA TRP A 137 -2.57 -3.06 15.09
C TRP A 137 -2.82 -4.56 14.96
N LEU A 138 -2.07 -5.38 15.71
CA LEU A 138 -2.29 -6.82 15.73
C LEU A 138 -3.64 -7.20 16.34
N ALA A 139 -4.15 -6.47 17.33
CA ALA A 139 -5.48 -6.70 17.88
C ALA A 139 -6.56 -6.51 16.82
N LEU A 140 -6.44 -5.47 15.99
CA LEU A 140 -7.35 -5.21 14.87
C LEU A 140 -7.26 -6.33 13.82
N LEU A 141 -6.05 -6.70 13.40
CA LEU A 141 -5.85 -7.80 12.44
C LEU A 141 -6.37 -9.15 12.96
N ARG A 142 -6.22 -9.44 14.25
CA ARG A 142 -6.75 -10.66 14.88
C ARG A 142 -8.27 -10.65 14.95
N ALA A 143 -8.88 -9.49 15.19
CA ALA A 143 -10.33 -9.36 15.17
C ALA A 143 -10.90 -9.64 13.76
N GLU A 144 -10.25 -9.11 12.72
CA GLU A 144 -10.58 -9.41 11.33
C GLU A 144 -10.40 -10.90 10.99
N ALA A 145 -9.26 -11.49 11.38
CA ALA A 145 -9.01 -12.91 11.20
C ALA A 145 -10.00 -13.80 11.97
N GLY A 146 -10.53 -13.30 13.10
CA GLY A 146 -11.53 -13.99 13.90
C GLY A 146 -12.87 -14.21 13.17
N ALA A 147 -13.15 -13.40 12.14
CA ALA A 147 -14.35 -13.50 11.31
C ALA A 147 -14.23 -14.53 10.16
N ILE A 148 -13.07 -15.16 9.99
CA ILE A 148 -12.88 -16.24 9.01
C ILE A 148 -13.66 -17.47 9.49
N GLU A 149 -14.55 -18.00 8.64
CA GLU A 149 -15.37 -19.18 8.95
C GLU A 149 -14.58 -20.50 8.94
N ASP A 150 -13.56 -20.60 8.08
CA ASP A 150 -12.69 -21.77 7.98
C ASP A 150 -11.67 -21.80 9.13
N GLU A 151 -11.86 -22.72 10.07
CA GLU A 151 -11.06 -22.79 11.31
C GLU A 151 -9.59 -23.16 11.06
N GLU A 152 -9.28 -23.92 10.01
CA GLU A 152 -7.89 -24.25 9.67
C GLU A 152 -7.14 -23.01 9.12
N THR A 153 -7.75 -22.29 8.18
CA THR A 153 -7.24 -21.02 7.66
C THR A 153 -7.11 -19.98 8.77
N LYS A 154 -8.13 -19.84 9.61
CA LYS A 154 -8.13 -18.92 10.76
C LYS A 154 -6.97 -19.20 11.70
N LYS A 155 -6.73 -20.47 12.05
CA LYS A 155 -5.60 -20.87 12.89
C LYS A 155 -4.26 -20.47 12.27
N VAL A 156 -4.05 -20.79 10.99
CA VAL A 156 -2.82 -20.45 10.25
C VAL A 156 -2.59 -18.93 10.21
N VAL A 157 -3.64 -18.15 9.96
CA VAL A 157 -3.55 -16.68 9.94
C VAL A 157 -3.20 -16.13 11.33
N LEU A 158 -3.88 -16.59 12.37
CA LEU A 158 -3.65 -16.12 13.74
C LEU A 158 -2.26 -16.45 14.26
N GLU A 159 -1.71 -17.63 13.92
CA GLU A 159 -0.34 -18.02 14.26
C GLU A 159 0.71 -17.08 13.65
N GLY A 160 0.43 -16.50 12.47
CA GLY A 160 1.29 -15.52 11.82
C GLY A 160 1.24 -14.10 12.42
N LEU A 161 0.27 -13.79 13.27
CA LEU A 161 0.05 -12.45 13.84
C LEU A 161 0.73 -12.28 15.20
N ALA A 162 2.07 -12.33 15.20
CA ALA A 162 2.89 -12.17 16.40
C ALA A 162 3.63 -10.81 16.48
N VAL A 163 3.71 -10.23 17.69
CA VAL A 163 4.41 -8.95 17.93
C VAL A 163 5.88 -9.02 17.49
N GLY A 164 6.56 -10.13 17.78
CA GLY A 164 7.97 -10.32 17.41
C GLY A 164 8.24 -10.30 15.90
N ALA A 165 7.21 -10.54 15.06
CA ALA A 165 7.33 -10.44 13.61
C ALA A 165 6.99 -9.04 13.09
N PHE A 166 5.99 -8.37 13.67
CA PHE A 166 5.49 -7.08 13.18
C PHE A 166 6.24 -5.87 13.71
N LEU A 167 6.79 -5.93 14.92
CA LEU A 167 7.53 -4.80 15.51
C LEU A 167 8.77 -4.41 14.67
N PRO A 168 9.60 -5.35 14.18
CA PRO A 168 10.67 -5.02 13.24
C PRO A 168 10.17 -4.38 11.94
N MET A 169 9.04 -4.82 11.41
CA MET A 169 8.45 -4.25 10.18
C MET A 169 8.00 -2.81 10.40
N LEU A 170 7.29 -2.54 11.51
CA LEU A 170 6.87 -1.17 11.85
C LEU A 170 8.09 -0.27 12.12
N THR A 171 9.14 -0.80 12.71
CA THR A 171 10.41 -0.08 12.93
C THR A 171 11.05 0.31 11.59
N SER A 172 11.12 -0.61 10.64
CA SER A 172 11.61 -0.35 9.28
C SER A 172 10.77 0.70 8.54
N LEU A 173 9.44 0.59 8.61
CA LEU A 173 8.53 1.59 8.04
C LEU A 173 8.73 2.97 8.67
N ARG A 174 8.89 3.05 9.98
CA ARG A 174 9.19 4.30 10.68
C ARG A 174 10.50 4.91 10.22
N ASN A 175 11.55 4.12 10.09
CA ASN A 175 12.84 4.64 9.64
C ASN A 175 12.74 5.18 8.21
N LEU A 176 12.03 4.49 7.31
CA LEU A 176 11.79 4.96 5.96
C LEU A 176 10.92 6.24 5.95
N ALA A 177 9.85 6.27 6.75
CA ALA A 177 8.97 7.44 6.87
C ALA A 177 9.72 8.67 7.43
N ARG A 178 10.62 8.49 8.40
CA ARG A 178 11.49 9.57 8.90
C ARG A 178 12.41 10.09 7.80
N GLN A 179 12.99 9.21 6.98
CA GLN A 179 13.77 9.63 5.82
C GLN A 179 12.92 10.39 4.80
N ALA A 180 11.67 9.95 4.56
CA ALA A 180 10.73 10.65 3.69
C ALA A 180 10.55 12.11 4.15
N VAL A 181 10.25 12.31 5.43
CA VAL A 181 10.07 13.64 6.03
C VAL A 181 11.35 14.47 5.99
N LEU A 182 12.50 13.88 6.35
CA LEU A 182 13.79 14.58 6.38
C LEU A 182 14.28 15.02 4.99
N LEU A 183 13.97 14.23 3.95
CA LEU A 183 14.42 14.48 2.58
C LEU A 183 13.36 15.19 1.72
N ASP A 184 12.21 15.55 2.30
CA ASP A 184 11.04 16.09 1.60
C ASP A 184 10.64 15.21 0.39
N ARG A 185 10.55 13.90 0.63
CA ARG A 185 10.19 12.88 -0.37
C ARG A 185 8.86 12.23 -0.03
N LYS A 186 8.17 11.76 -1.06
CA LYS A 186 6.95 10.96 -0.92
C LYS A 186 7.33 9.49 -0.73
N MET A 187 6.52 8.79 0.06
CA MET A 187 6.63 7.35 0.25
C MET A 187 5.58 6.65 -0.60
N TYR A 188 5.99 5.60 -1.30
CA TYR A 188 5.14 4.80 -2.16
C TYR A 188 5.22 3.34 -1.75
N CYS A 189 4.15 2.60 -1.98
CA CYS A 189 4.15 1.14 -1.89
C CYS A 189 3.98 0.55 -3.29
N PHE A 190 4.75 -0.50 -3.55
CA PHE A 190 4.72 -1.29 -4.76
C PHE A 190 4.27 -2.71 -4.43
N MET A 191 3.26 -3.16 -5.16
CA MET A 191 2.72 -4.51 -5.04
C MET A 191 2.99 -5.24 -6.35
N ALA A 192 3.80 -6.29 -6.26
CA ALA A 192 3.88 -7.34 -7.26
C ALA A 192 2.79 -8.40 -6.96
N PRO A 193 2.24 -9.04 -7.99
CA PRO A 193 1.25 -10.11 -7.83
C PRO A 193 1.86 -11.36 -7.17
#